data_AF-A0A8J6IGT5-F1
#
_entry.id   AF-A0A8J6IGT5-F1
#
_cell.length_a   1.000
_cell.length_b   1.000
_cell.length_c   1.000
_cell.angle_alpha   90.00
_cell.angle_beta   90.00
_cell.angle_gamma   90.00
#
_symmetry.space_group_name_H-M   'P 1'
#
loop_
_entity.id
_entity.type
_entity.pdbx_description
1 polymer ?
#
loop_
_entity_poly.entity_id
_entity_poly.type
_entity_poly.pdbx_seq_one_letter_code
_entity_poly.pdbx_strand_id
1 'polypeptide(L)'
;MNNRALLLPALSVALVAGVLGVQTANGGGDFAPVEVEDPCTPRVVTAASTTSIDALGELLVLYGLDGAACRLGLSRETLVINLGLATDFADPEIDALRGGLLGAVDRMKAENQLPPASELADEALAEANLNSFVKRLIQALPDGVVNSALRTDDVLRRAVTDLDLRTLLGELEDPNEVQRLITAAITEAVKDSLRGRLKALVPDFIPTV
;
A
#
# COMPACT_ATOMS: atom_id res chain seq x y z
N MET A 1 -38.01 -53.12 15.36
CA MET A 1 -37.36 -51.87 14.89
C MET A 1 -36.09 -51.68 15.70
N ASN A 2 -34.93 -51.67 15.03
CA ASN A 2 -33.64 -51.68 15.72
C ASN A 2 -33.41 -50.36 16.45
N ASN A 3 -33.44 -50.36 17.79
CA ASN A 3 -33.14 -49.19 18.61
C ASN A 3 -31.75 -48.58 18.31
N ARG A 4 -30.82 -49.38 17.77
CA ARG A 4 -29.51 -48.92 17.29
C ARG A 4 -29.58 -47.98 16.07
N ALA A 5 -30.61 -48.12 15.22
CA ALA A 5 -30.81 -47.24 14.05
C ALA A 5 -31.31 -45.84 14.45
N LEU A 6 -31.90 -45.70 15.63
CA LEU A 6 -32.36 -44.41 16.19
C LEU A 6 -31.34 -43.77 17.14
N LEU A 7 -30.48 -44.57 17.78
CA LEU A 7 -29.46 -44.07 18.70
C LEU A 7 -28.39 -43.21 18.03
N LEU A 8 -27.91 -43.62 16.86
CA LEU A 8 -26.90 -42.88 16.10
C LEU A 8 -27.37 -41.48 15.67
N PRO A 9 -28.55 -41.31 15.03
CA PRO A 9 -29.03 -39.99 14.68
C PRO A 9 -29.43 -39.14 15.90
N ALA A 10 -29.88 -39.76 17.00
CA ALA A 10 -30.15 -39.02 18.23
C ALA A 10 -28.85 -38.48 18.87
N LEU A 11 -27.78 -39.28 18.88
CA LEU A 11 -26.47 -38.86 19.40
C LEU A 11 -25.87 -37.73 18.56
N SER A 12 -25.99 -37.78 17.23
CA SER A 12 -25.46 -36.72 16.37
C SER A 12 -26.21 -35.40 16.57
N VAL A 13 -27.54 -35.43 16.67
CA VAL A 13 -28.34 -34.23 16.99
C VAL A 13 -27.95 -33.65 18.34
N ALA A 14 -27.75 -34.49 19.37
CA ALA A 14 -27.32 -34.03 20.69
C ALA A 14 -25.93 -33.38 20.66
N LEU A 15 -24.98 -33.94 19.91
CA LEU A 15 -23.65 -33.35 19.73
C LEU A 15 -23.69 -32.01 19.00
N VAL A 16 -24.45 -31.92 17.91
CA VAL A 16 -24.61 -30.66 17.15
C VAL A 16 -25.27 -29.59 18.01
N ALA A 17 -26.35 -29.93 18.72
CA ALA A 17 -27.03 -29.01 19.64
C ALA A 17 -26.10 -28.55 20.77
N GLY A 18 -25.25 -29.44 21.29
CA GLY A 18 -24.23 -29.09 22.28
C GLY A 18 -23.22 -28.06 21.74
N VAL A 19 -22.67 -28.29 20.55
CA VAL A 19 -21.73 -27.34 19.92
C VAL A 19 -22.39 -26.01 19.61
N LEU A 20 -23.59 -26.02 19.04
CA LEU A 20 -24.36 -24.80 18.76
C LEU A 20 -24.64 -24.02 20.04
N GLY A 21 -25.07 -24.70 21.12
CA GLY A 21 -25.31 -24.08 22.41
C GLY A 21 -24.07 -23.41 23.00
N VAL A 22 -22.91 -24.07 22.91
CA VAL A 22 -21.62 -23.49 23.34
C VAL A 22 -21.26 -22.27 22.48
N GLN A 23 -21.42 -22.36 21.15
CA GLN A 23 -21.09 -21.23 20.28
C GLN A 23 -22.02 -20.04 20.49
N THR A 24 -23.33 -20.25 20.62
CA THR A 24 -24.28 -19.16 20.91
C THR A 24 -24.04 -18.55 22.28
N ALA A 25 -23.69 -19.36 23.29
CA ALA A 25 -23.38 -18.87 24.63
C ALA A 25 -22.07 -18.05 24.69
N ASN A 26 -21.14 -18.28 23.76
CA ASN A 26 -19.91 -17.49 23.61
C ASN A 26 -20.05 -16.35 22.60
N GLY A 27 -21.28 -15.89 22.33
CA GLY A 27 -21.53 -14.73 21.46
C GLY A 27 -21.54 -15.03 19.97
N GLY A 28 -21.52 -16.30 19.55
CA GLY A 28 -21.62 -16.69 18.13
C GLY A 28 -22.98 -16.34 17.49
N GLY A 29 -23.99 -15.97 18.27
CA GLY A 29 -25.27 -15.44 17.79
C GLY A 29 -25.36 -13.91 17.76
N ASP A 30 -24.44 -13.21 18.42
CA ASP A 30 -24.45 -11.75 18.58
C ASP A 30 -23.59 -11.05 17.53
N PHE A 31 -23.47 -11.64 16.34
CA PHE A 31 -22.78 -11.00 15.22
C PHE A 31 -23.58 -9.77 14.78
N ALA A 32 -23.21 -8.60 15.30
CA ALA A 32 -23.58 -7.32 14.74
C ALA A 32 -22.55 -6.98 13.64
N PRO A 33 -22.96 -6.82 12.38
CA PRO A 33 -22.08 -6.30 11.34
C PRO A 33 -21.50 -4.99 11.83
N VAL A 34 -20.17 -4.90 11.90
CA VAL A 34 -19.50 -3.63 12.22
C VAL A 34 -19.91 -2.63 11.15
N GLU A 35 -20.37 -1.47 11.58
CA GLU A 35 -20.78 -0.41 10.66
C GLU A 35 -19.59 -0.05 9.78
N VAL A 36 -19.84 0.06 8.48
CA VAL A 36 -18.79 0.35 7.52
C VAL A 36 -18.33 1.78 7.76
N GLU A 37 -17.06 1.92 8.12
CA GLU A 37 -16.49 3.21 8.49
C GLU A 37 -16.42 4.16 7.28
N ASP A 38 -16.68 5.45 7.52
CA ASP A 38 -16.62 6.47 6.47
C ASP A 38 -15.16 6.69 5.99
N PRO A 39 -14.85 6.44 4.70
CA PRO A 39 -13.50 6.64 4.18
C PRO A 39 -13.10 8.12 4.07
N CYS A 40 -14.05 9.06 4.14
CA CYS A 40 -13.75 10.49 4.15
C CYS A 40 -13.31 11.00 5.52
N THR A 41 -13.52 10.23 6.59
CA THR A 41 -13.14 10.61 7.94
C THR A 41 -11.68 10.24 8.21
N PRO A 42 -10.80 11.20 8.58
CA PRO A 42 -9.40 10.92 8.81
C PRO A 42 -9.21 10.00 10.01
N ARG A 43 -8.65 8.82 9.77
CA ARG A 43 -8.29 7.84 10.80
C ARG A 43 -6.79 7.63 10.90
N VAL A 44 -6.30 7.26 12.07
CA VAL A 44 -4.93 6.79 12.24
C VAL A 44 -4.90 5.32 11.82
N VAL A 45 -4.11 4.99 10.80
CA VAL A 45 -3.80 3.60 10.47
C VAL A 45 -2.43 3.26 11.03
N THR A 46 -2.31 2.04 11.53
CA THR A 46 -1.05 1.46 11.98
C THR A 46 -0.63 0.40 10.99
N ALA A 47 0.58 0.49 10.46
CA ALA A 47 1.18 -0.58 9.68
C ALA A 47 1.31 -1.85 10.54
N ALA A 48 1.08 -3.01 9.92
CA ALA A 48 1.35 -4.31 10.52
C ALA A 48 2.84 -4.68 10.39
N SER A 49 3.52 -4.15 9.37
CA SER A 49 4.91 -4.45 9.06
C SER A 49 5.90 -3.90 10.09
N THR A 50 7.01 -4.62 10.30
CA THR A 50 8.08 -4.26 11.24
C THR A 50 9.25 -3.52 10.58
N THR A 51 9.37 -3.62 9.26
CA THR A 51 10.35 -2.96 8.40
C THR A 51 9.84 -1.59 7.98
N SER A 52 10.74 -0.61 7.80
CA SER A 52 10.32 0.78 7.58
C SER A 52 9.74 0.98 6.18
N ILE A 53 10.33 0.32 5.17
CA ILE A 53 9.87 0.34 3.77
C ILE A 53 8.48 -0.29 3.63
N ASP A 54 8.26 -1.49 4.20
CA ASP A 54 6.97 -2.17 4.05
C ASP A 54 5.87 -1.46 4.82
N ALA A 55 6.18 -0.94 6.01
CA ALA A 55 5.24 -0.13 6.79
C ALA A 55 4.85 1.15 6.05
N LEU A 56 5.80 1.78 5.36
CA LEU A 56 5.56 2.95 4.52
C LEU A 56 4.63 2.60 3.35
N GLY A 57 4.90 1.50 2.65
CA GLY A 57 4.08 1.02 1.53
C GLY A 57 2.65 0.70 1.97
N GLU A 58 2.49 0.02 3.10
CA GLU A 58 1.19 -0.32 3.67
C GLU A 58 0.39 0.94 4.03
N LEU A 59 0.99 1.89 4.75
CA LEU A 59 0.34 3.16 5.08
C LEU A 59 -0.07 3.94 3.83
N LEU A 60 0.81 4.00 2.83
CA LEU A 60 0.54 4.68 1.57
C LEU A 60 -0.68 4.08 0.86
N VAL A 61 -0.75 2.74 0.78
CA VAL A 61 -1.88 2.03 0.15
C VAL A 61 -3.15 2.23 0.95
N LEU A 62 -3.11 2.09 2.28
CA LEU A 62 -4.29 2.24 3.14
C LEU A 62 -4.87 3.65 3.08
N TYR A 63 -4.05 4.68 3.23
CA TYR A 63 -4.50 6.07 3.08
C TYR A 63 -4.92 6.37 1.63
N GLY A 64 -4.25 5.75 0.66
CA GLY A 64 -4.57 5.91 -0.75
C GLY A 64 -5.96 5.39 -1.09
N LEU A 65 -6.29 4.19 -0.62
CA LEU A 65 -7.60 3.56 -0.77
C LEU A 65 -8.71 4.37 -0.08
N ASP A 66 -8.47 4.91 1.11
CA ASP A 66 -9.44 5.82 1.77
C ASP A 66 -9.70 7.06 0.93
N GLY A 67 -8.62 7.71 0.47
CA GLY A 67 -8.74 8.91 -0.34
C GLY A 67 -9.41 8.63 -1.70
N ALA A 68 -9.24 7.44 -2.26
CA ALA A 68 -9.90 7.03 -3.50
C ALA A 68 -11.38 6.72 -3.26
N ALA A 69 -11.69 5.94 -2.22
CA ALA A 69 -13.06 5.58 -1.83
C ALA A 69 -13.89 6.83 -1.50
N CYS A 70 -13.32 7.77 -0.74
CA CYS A 70 -13.95 9.06 -0.45
C CYS A 70 -14.28 9.86 -1.73
N ARG A 71 -13.38 9.89 -2.72
CA ARG A 71 -13.62 10.56 -4.00
C ARG A 71 -14.69 9.89 -4.84
N LEU A 72 -14.81 8.57 -4.75
CA LEU A 72 -15.81 7.79 -5.48
C LEU A 72 -17.16 7.70 -4.75
N GLY A 73 -17.23 8.15 -3.49
CA GLY A 73 -18.44 8.02 -2.66
C GLY A 73 -18.78 6.56 -2.34
N LEU A 74 -17.77 5.68 -2.31
CA LEU A 74 -17.90 4.26 -1.98
C LEU A 74 -17.24 4.01 -0.62
N SER A 75 -17.58 2.90 0.04
CA SER A 75 -16.74 2.43 1.15
C SER A 75 -15.43 1.83 0.65
N ARG A 76 -14.42 1.77 1.52
CA ARG A 76 -13.14 1.13 1.21
C ARG A 76 -13.32 -0.35 0.84
N GLU A 77 -14.22 -1.03 1.53
CA GLU A 77 -14.52 -2.45 1.34
C GLU A 77 -15.14 -2.69 -0.04
N THR A 78 -16.11 -1.84 -0.44
CA THR A 78 -16.68 -1.88 -1.79
C THR A 78 -15.63 -1.56 -2.85
N LEU A 79 -14.76 -0.58 -2.61
CA LEU A 79 -13.67 -0.26 -3.54
C LEU A 79 -12.70 -1.44 -3.71
N VAL A 80 -12.26 -2.08 -2.63
CA VAL A 80 -11.35 -3.23 -2.68
C VAL A 80 -11.98 -4.42 -3.39
N ILE A 81 -13.27 -4.69 -3.13
CA ILE A 81 -14.00 -5.74 -3.84
C ILE A 81 -14.05 -5.43 -5.34
N ASN A 82 -14.36 -4.19 -5.72
CA ASN A 82 -14.39 -3.78 -7.12
C ASN A 82 -13.00 -3.90 -7.77
N LEU A 83 -11.93 -3.51 -7.08
CA LEU A 83 -10.55 -3.65 -7.58
C LEU A 83 -10.17 -5.12 -7.81
N GLY A 84 -10.64 -6.04 -6.97
CA GLY A 84 -10.35 -7.47 -7.11
C GLY A 84 -11.22 -8.21 -8.14
N LEU A 85 -12.35 -7.64 -8.55
CA LEU A 85 -13.29 -8.28 -9.49
C LEU A 85 -13.35 -7.60 -10.86
N ALA A 86 -12.98 -6.32 -10.94
CA ALA A 86 -13.05 -5.56 -12.18
C ALA A 86 -11.92 -5.96 -13.12
N THR A 87 -12.28 -6.18 -14.39
CA THR A 87 -11.33 -6.42 -15.47
C THR A 87 -11.05 -5.16 -16.30
N ASP A 88 -11.81 -4.10 -16.06
CA ASP A 88 -11.64 -2.80 -16.73
C ASP A 88 -11.98 -1.68 -15.75
N PHE A 89 -11.23 -0.57 -15.83
CA PHE A 89 -11.30 0.56 -14.91
C PHE A 89 -11.54 1.85 -15.68
N ALA A 90 -12.64 2.52 -15.33
CA ALA A 90 -13.01 3.78 -15.96
C ALA A 90 -12.04 4.90 -15.58
N ASP A 91 -11.86 5.89 -16.44
CA ASP A 91 -10.97 7.04 -16.17
C ASP A 91 -11.23 7.71 -14.80
N PRO A 92 -12.49 7.94 -14.37
CA PRO A 92 -12.75 8.53 -13.05
C PRO A 92 -12.28 7.68 -11.87
N GLU A 93 -12.27 6.34 -12.02
CA GLU A 93 -11.79 5.42 -10.98
C GLU A 93 -10.27 5.46 -10.88
N ILE A 94 -9.59 5.47 -12.03
CA ILE A 94 -8.13 5.62 -12.11
C ILE A 94 -7.70 6.98 -11.54
N ASP A 95 -8.40 8.05 -11.88
CA ASP A 95 -8.13 9.39 -11.37
C ASP A 95 -8.39 9.50 -9.87
N ALA A 96 -9.46 8.86 -9.36
CA ALA A 96 -9.73 8.80 -7.94
C ALA A 96 -8.65 8.01 -7.19
N LEU A 97 -8.17 6.90 -7.74
CA LEU A 97 -7.09 6.11 -7.16
C LEU A 97 -5.77 6.89 -7.13
N ARG A 98 -5.41 7.54 -8.24
CA ARG A 98 -4.23 8.41 -8.32
C ARG A 98 -4.32 9.56 -7.33
N GLY A 99 -5.46 10.25 -7.29
CA GLY A 99 -5.72 11.31 -6.32
C GLY A 99 -5.64 10.79 -4.88
N GLY A 100 -6.14 9.57 -4.64
CA GLY A 100 -6.03 8.81 -3.39
C GLY A 100 -4.60 8.73 -2.91
N LEU A 101 -3.76 8.11 -3.73
CA LEU A 101 -2.34 7.89 -3.45
C LEU A 101 -1.57 9.21 -3.29
N LEU A 102 -1.85 10.23 -4.12
CA LEU A 102 -1.22 11.55 -3.96
C LEU A 102 -1.62 12.22 -2.64
N GLY A 103 -2.90 12.13 -2.26
CA GLY A 103 -3.38 12.63 -0.96
C GLY A 103 -2.76 11.88 0.22
N ALA A 104 -2.51 10.58 0.08
CA ALA A 104 -1.80 9.79 1.08
C ALA A 104 -0.37 10.27 1.29
N VAL A 105 0.39 10.55 0.22
CA VAL A 105 1.74 11.12 0.33
C VAL A 105 1.72 12.46 1.07
N ASP A 106 0.77 13.33 0.72
CA ASP A 106 0.63 14.65 1.36
C ASP A 106 0.27 14.54 2.85
N ARG A 107 -0.59 13.58 3.20
CA ARG A 107 -0.95 13.29 4.58
C ARG A 107 0.22 12.74 5.39
N MET A 108 0.93 11.74 4.86
CA MET A 108 2.09 11.15 5.54
C MET A 108 3.20 12.19 5.75
N LYS A 109 3.38 13.11 4.79
CA LYS A 109 4.26 14.27 4.97
C LYS A 109 3.80 15.19 6.10
N ALA A 110 2.52 15.53 6.15
CA ALA A 110 1.95 16.40 7.19
C ALA A 110 2.03 15.76 8.59
N GLU A 111 1.89 14.44 8.68
CA GLU A 111 1.96 13.67 9.92
C GLU A 111 3.40 13.27 10.31
N ASN A 112 4.42 13.69 9.54
CA ASN A 112 5.84 13.32 9.72
C ASN A 112 6.09 11.79 9.74
N GLN A 113 5.33 11.06 8.92
CA GLN A 113 5.43 9.61 8.76
C GLN A 113 6.36 9.19 7.61
N LEU A 114 6.90 10.15 6.84
CA LEU A 114 7.85 9.87 5.78
C LEU A 114 9.26 9.78 6.36
N PRO A 115 9.91 8.60 6.33
CA PRO A 115 11.29 8.48 6.74
C PRO A 115 12.21 9.24 5.77
N PRO A 116 13.38 9.70 6.24
CA PRO A 116 14.40 10.26 5.38
C PRO A 116 14.84 9.24 4.32
N ALA A 117 15.14 9.72 3.10
CA ALA A 117 15.55 8.88 1.99
C ALA A 117 16.84 8.08 2.28
N SER A 118 17.71 8.56 3.16
CA SER A 118 18.90 7.82 3.62
C SER A 118 18.54 6.54 4.37
N GLU A 119 17.51 6.56 5.22
CA GLU A 119 17.08 5.39 5.99
C GLU A 119 16.48 4.33 5.09
N LEU A 120 15.66 4.75 4.12
CA LEU A 120 15.13 3.86 3.08
C LEU A 120 16.24 3.27 2.20
N ALA A 121 17.26 4.07 1.88
CA ALA A 121 18.41 3.61 1.10
C ALA A 121 19.22 2.57 1.87
N ASP A 122 19.45 2.78 3.17
CA ASP A 122 20.19 1.84 4.02
C ASP A 122 19.48 0.50 4.16
N GLU A 123 18.15 0.51 4.38
CA GLU A 123 17.34 -0.71 4.43
C GLU A 123 17.32 -1.43 3.07
N ALA A 124 17.09 -0.71 1.98
CA ALA A 124 17.15 -1.28 0.63
C ALA A 124 18.54 -1.88 0.29
N LEU A 125 19.63 -1.23 0.72
CA LEU A 125 20.99 -1.73 0.55
C LEU A 125 21.29 -2.96 1.42
N ALA A 126 20.68 -3.06 2.60
CA ALA A 126 20.81 -4.23 3.45
C ALA A 126 20.27 -5.48 2.74
N GLU A 127 19.11 -5.36 2.11
CA GLU A 127 18.42 -6.45 1.41
C GLU A 127 18.95 -6.72 0.00
N ALA A 128 19.47 -5.70 -0.68
CA ALA A 128 19.96 -5.85 -2.05
C ALA A 128 21.13 -6.86 -2.13
N ASN A 129 21.10 -7.74 -3.14
CA ASN A 129 22.19 -8.68 -3.40
C ASN A 129 23.38 -8.01 -4.12
N LEU A 130 23.92 -6.93 -3.54
CA LEU A 130 25.06 -6.18 -4.05
C LEU A 130 26.37 -6.66 -3.44
N ASN A 131 27.46 -6.48 -4.19
CA ASN A 131 28.80 -6.72 -3.67
C ASN A 131 29.07 -5.84 -2.43
N SER A 132 29.64 -6.43 -1.38
CA SER A 132 29.94 -5.76 -0.10
C SER A 132 30.78 -4.50 -0.25
N PHE A 133 31.61 -4.39 -1.29
CA PHE A 133 32.39 -3.19 -1.58
C PHE A 133 31.49 -2.03 -2.07
N VAL A 134 30.52 -2.31 -2.95
CA VAL A 134 29.58 -1.31 -3.47
C VAL A 134 28.63 -0.84 -2.36
N LYS A 135 28.14 -1.77 -1.52
CA LYS A 135 27.32 -1.42 -0.35
C LYS A 135 28.03 -0.41 0.56
N ARG A 136 29.30 -0.65 0.89
CA ARG A 136 30.10 0.27 1.71
C ARG A 136 30.34 1.62 1.05
N LEU A 137 30.52 1.64 -0.27
CA LEU A 137 30.72 2.90 -1.00
C LEU A 137 29.47 3.77 -0.97
N ILE A 138 28.29 3.17 -1.13
CA ILE A 138 27.01 3.88 -1.07
C ILE A 138 26.70 4.32 0.37
N GLN A 139 26.93 3.45 1.36
CA GLN A 139 26.79 3.79 2.79
C GLN A 139 27.79 4.85 3.28
N ALA A 140 28.89 5.09 2.56
CA ALA A 140 29.83 6.15 2.89
C ALA A 140 29.34 7.54 2.48
N LEU A 141 28.21 7.64 1.76
CA LEU A 141 27.59 8.91 1.43
C LEU A 141 26.93 9.51 2.68
N PRO A 142 27.17 10.79 3.01
CA PRO A 142 26.51 11.40 4.15
C PRO A 142 24.99 11.48 3.95
N ASP A 143 24.23 11.16 5.00
CA ASP A 143 22.75 11.21 4.98
C ASP A 143 22.21 12.57 4.50
N GLY A 144 22.86 13.67 4.88
CA GLY A 144 22.48 15.01 4.44
C GLY A 144 22.57 15.20 2.92
N VAL A 145 23.49 14.51 2.24
CA VAL A 145 23.60 14.53 0.77
C VAL A 145 22.48 13.70 0.15
N VAL A 146 22.18 12.52 0.69
CA VAL A 146 21.10 11.66 0.19
C VAL A 146 19.74 12.34 0.38
N ASN A 147 19.46 12.84 1.58
CA ASN A 147 18.18 13.49 1.93
C ASN A 147 17.98 14.84 1.24
N SER A 148 19.07 15.53 0.85
CA SER A 148 18.97 16.77 0.07
C SER A 148 18.90 16.52 -1.43
N ALA A 149 19.38 15.38 -1.92
CA ALA A 149 19.29 14.98 -3.32
C ALA A 149 17.96 14.32 -3.65
N LEU A 150 17.42 13.53 -2.73
CA LEU A 150 16.19 12.75 -2.88
C LEU A 150 15.28 13.02 -1.69
N ARG A 151 14.20 13.75 -1.93
CA ARG A 151 13.14 13.91 -0.95
C ARG A 151 12.11 12.81 -1.15
N THR A 152 11.80 12.08 -0.07
CA THR A 152 10.87 10.96 -0.08
C THR A 152 9.50 11.37 -0.67
N ASP A 153 8.98 12.55 -0.31
CA ASP A 153 7.70 13.05 -0.85
C ASP A 153 7.76 13.36 -2.36
N ASP A 154 8.86 13.93 -2.85
CA ASP A 154 9.02 14.26 -4.26
C ASP A 154 9.12 13.00 -5.14
N VAL A 155 9.80 11.96 -4.64
CA VAL A 155 9.92 10.67 -5.32
C VAL A 155 8.59 9.94 -5.32
N LEU A 156 7.91 9.85 -4.17
CA LEU A 156 6.61 9.19 -4.07
C LEU A 156 5.55 9.87 -4.93
N ARG A 157 5.46 11.20 -4.92
CA ARG A 157 4.50 11.93 -5.78
C ARG A 157 4.76 11.68 -7.27
N ARG A 158 6.03 11.70 -7.70
CA ARG A 158 6.38 11.39 -9.10
C ARG A 158 6.07 9.94 -9.45
N ALA A 159 6.48 8.99 -8.61
CA ALA A 159 6.20 7.58 -8.83
C ALA A 159 4.70 7.35 -8.99
N VAL A 160 3.86 7.92 -8.12
CA VAL A 160 2.40 7.84 -8.24
C VAL A 160 1.86 8.54 -9.50
N THR A 161 2.49 9.62 -9.97
CA THR A 161 2.06 10.34 -11.18
C THR A 161 2.41 9.57 -12.45
N ASP A 162 3.58 8.95 -12.49
CA ASP A 162 4.11 8.26 -13.68
C ASP A 162 3.67 6.79 -13.74
N LEU A 163 3.15 6.25 -12.64
CA LEU A 163 2.61 4.89 -12.59
C LEU A 163 1.35 4.80 -13.46
N ASP A 164 1.40 3.89 -14.42
CA ASP A 164 0.22 3.49 -15.21
C ASP A 164 -0.65 2.58 -14.36
N LEU A 165 -1.54 3.20 -13.58
CA LEU A 165 -2.47 2.50 -12.70
C LEU A 165 -3.42 1.58 -13.46
N ARG A 166 -3.79 1.89 -14.71
CA ARG A 166 -4.68 1.03 -15.49
C ARG A 166 -3.98 -0.29 -15.80
N THR A 167 -2.76 -0.20 -16.31
CA THR A 167 -1.94 -1.38 -16.59
C THR A 167 -1.62 -2.14 -15.28
N LEU A 168 -1.27 -1.42 -14.20
CA LEU A 168 -0.99 -2.04 -12.90
C LEU A 168 -2.18 -2.84 -12.35
N LEU A 169 -3.39 -2.26 -12.41
CA LEU A 169 -4.59 -2.92 -11.92
C LEU A 169 -5.01 -4.10 -12.80
N GLY A 170 -4.71 -4.06 -14.10
CA GLY A 170 -4.93 -5.18 -15.02
C GLY A 170 -4.01 -6.38 -14.75
N GLU A 171 -2.89 -6.17 -14.08
CA GLU A 171 -1.85 -7.19 -13.84
C GLU A 171 -1.79 -7.67 -12.38
N LEU A 172 -2.79 -7.33 -11.53
CA LEU A 172 -2.78 -7.66 -10.09
C LEU A 172 -2.61 -9.16 -9.77
N GLU A 173 -2.96 -10.05 -10.72
CA GLU A 173 -2.84 -11.49 -10.56
C GLU A 173 -1.41 -12.02 -10.82
N ASP A 174 -0.53 -11.22 -11.45
CA ASP A 174 0.88 -11.56 -11.65
C ASP A 174 1.79 -10.65 -10.80
N PRO A 175 2.26 -11.15 -9.63
CA PRO A 175 3.15 -10.39 -8.76
C PRO A 175 4.44 -9.92 -9.43
N ASN A 176 4.93 -10.65 -10.44
CA ASN A 176 6.18 -10.28 -11.13
C ASN A 176 5.95 -9.06 -12.02
N GLU A 177 4.79 -8.99 -12.67
CA GLU A 177 4.46 -7.91 -13.59
C GLU A 177 4.12 -6.62 -12.82
N VAL A 178 3.37 -6.75 -11.73
CA VAL A 178 3.14 -5.66 -10.76
C VAL A 178 4.47 -5.08 -10.27
N GLN A 179 5.39 -5.95 -9.83
CA GLN A 179 6.71 -5.54 -9.36
C GLN A 179 7.49 -4.81 -10.47
N ARG A 180 7.42 -5.29 -11.71
CA ARG A 180 8.08 -4.68 -12.87
C ARG A 180 7.57 -3.28 -13.15
N LEU A 181 6.25 -3.08 -13.14
CA LEU A 181 5.60 -1.78 -13.37
C LEU A 181 5.94 -0.76 -12.28
N ILE A 182 5.85 -1.18 -11.01
CA ILE A 182 6.22 -0.35 -9.85
C ILE A 182 7.70 0.04 -9.93
N THR A 183 8.59 -0.93 -10.18
CA THR A 183 10.04 -0.68 -10.29
C THR A 183 10.37 0.31 -11.39
N ALA A 184 9.71 0.21 -12.54
CA ALA A 184 9.87 1.13 -13.66
C ALA A 184 9.46 2.57 -13.28
N ALA A 185 8.28 2.73 -12.67
CA ALA A 185 7.78 4.03 -12.23
C ALA A 185 8.69 4.68 -11.16
N ILE A 186 9.14 3.91 -10.18
CA ILE A 186 10.08 4.40 -9.15
C ILE A 186 11.41 4.82 -9.79
N THR A 187 11.93 4.02 -10.73
CA THR A 187 13.21 4.32 -11.39
C THR A 187 13.16 5.65 -12.14
N GLU A 188 12.09 5.90 -12.91
CA GLU A 188 11.96 7.17 -13.64
C GLU A 188 11.70 8.33 -12.66
N ALA A 189 10.89 8.13 -11.61
CA ALA A 189 10.65 9.14 -10.58
C ALA A 189 11.93 9.58 -9.85
N VAL A 190 12.80 8.63 -9.50
CA VAL A 190 14.12 8.91 -8.88
C VAL A 190 14.99 9.71 -9.85
N LYS A 191 15.08 9.28 -11.10
CA LYS A 191 15.87 9.94 -12.15
C LYS A 191 15.39 11.37 -12.40
N ASP A 192 14.09 11.61 -12.42
CA ASP A 192 13.52 12.94 -12.60
C ASP A 192 13.65 13.83 -11.37
N SER A 193 13.54 13.26 -10.16
CA SER A 193 13.88 13.98 -8.93
C SER A 193 15.35 14.44 -8.95
N LEU A 194 16.27 13.55 -9.33
CA LEU A 194 17.69 13.88 -9.44
C LEU A 194 17.95 14.95 -10.51
N ARG A 195 17.34 14.85 -11.69
CA ARG A 195 17.44 15.88 -12.75
C ARG A 195 16.93 17.24 -12.28
N GLY A 196 15.77 17.27 -11.62
CA GLY A 196 15.19 18.49 -11.08
C GLY A 196 16.12 19.17 -10.07
N ARG A 197 16.76 18.36 -9.21
CA ARG A 197 17.73 18.86 -8.23
C ARG A 197 19.03 19.34 -8.86
N LEU A 198 19.54 18.63 -9.86
CA LEU A 198 20.73 19.03 -10.62
C LEU A 198 20.51 20.39 -11.29
N LYS A 199 19.33 20.60 -11.87
CA LYS A 199 18.92 21.88 -12.49
C LYS A 199 18.80 23.02 -11.46
N ALA A 200 18.39 22.72 -10.23
CA ALA A 200 18.31 23.70 -9.15
C ALA A 200 19.69 24.06 -8.56
N LEU A 201 20.65 23.13 -8.56
CA LEU A 201 22.02 23.34 -8.06
C LEU A 201 22.95 24.00 -9.09
N VAL A 202 22.65 23.84 -10.39
CA VAL A 202 23.47 24.36 -11.49
C VAL A 202 22.62 25.15 -12.49
N PRO A 203 22.16 26.37 -12.15
CA PRO A 203 21.43 27.22 -13.09
C PRO A 203 22.27 27.73 -14.28
N ASP A 204 23.61 27.73 -14.18
CA ASP A 204 24.51 28.41 -15.13
C ASP A 204 25.22 27.53 -16.19
N PHE A 205 24.99 26.22 -16.24
CA PHE A 205 25.74 25.32 -17.15
C PHE A 205 25.02 24.96 -18.45
N ILE A 206 23.88 25.60 -18.75
CA ILE A 206 23.21 25.46 -20.05
C ILE A 206 23.19 26.83 -20.73
N PRO A 207 24.09 27.11 -21.69
CA PRO A 207 23.83 28.19 -22.64
C PRO A 207 22.58 27.79 -23.42
N THR A 208 21.58 28.66 -23.40
CA THR A 208 20.46 28.62 -24.35
C THR A 208 21.03 28.59 -25.76
N VAL A 209 20.82 27.48 -26.47
CA VAL A 209 20.95 27.40 -27.93
C VAL A 209 19.64 26.84 -28.46
#